data_AF-A0A1V5UPI8-F1
#
_entry.id   AF-A0A1V5UPI8-F1
#
_cell.length_a   1.000
_cell.length_b   1.000
_cell.length_c   1.000
_cell.angle_alpha   90.00
_cell.angle_beta   90.00
_cell.angle_gamma   90.00
#
_symmetry.space_group_name_H-M   'P 1'
#
loop_
_entity.id
_entity.type
_entity.pdbx_description
1 polymer ?
#
loop_
_entity_poly.entity_id
_entity_poly.type
_entity_poly.pdbx_seq_one_letter_code
_entity_poly.pdbx_strand_id
1 'polypeptide(L)'
;MTDFNEITRVQTDLFFNELLPRYIHLFFKGRGYYFVRKMLYDLDNNRILDILKQKIEVTPELLEKSLNIKKICPVRICREAQFGPKESIVLGHFSHVERYSSSGFAPNSPFIENPASEYKTVYESKSIALFEGSFNMLGISDEKQFSYQVLKTIFHEYIHFFETYFLRSEQMLTSREEPPQGLAAREYSLDEAATMDKRYIISGYLREIIFWAVLFAMLYIIFYS
;
A
#
# COMPACT_ATOMS: atom_id res chain seq x y z
N MET A 1 -3.12 6.00 30.29
CA MET A 1 -3.28 4.98 29.23
C MET A 1 -3.51 5.75 27.95
N THR A 2 -2.64 5.57 26.97
CA THR A 2 -2.66 6.33 25.73
C THR A 2 -3.86 5.90 24.88
N ASP A 3 -4.66 6.84 24.37
CA ASP A 3 -5.86 6.51 23.59
C ASP A 3 -5.46 6.02 22.19
N PHE A 4 -5.63 4.71 21.95
CA PHE A 4 -5.32 4.07 20.68
C PHE A 4 -6.06 4.70 19.49
N ASN A 5 -7.32 5.11 19.70
CA ASN A 5 -8.13 5.72 18.65
C ASN A 5 -7.61 7.11 18.28
N GLU A 6 -7.25 7.90 19.29
CA GLU A 6 -6.67 9.22 19.07
C GLU A 6 -5.33 9.11 18.34
N ILE A 7 -4.43 8.25 18.82
CA ILE A 7 -3.12 8.02 18.16
C ILE A 7 -3.34 7.56 16.72
N THR A 8 -4.19 6.57 16.49
CA THR A 8 -4.47 6.06 15.14
C THR A 8 -4.99 7.15 14.23
N ARG A 9 -5.88 8.02 14.71
CA ARG A 9 -6.37 9.17 13.94
C ARG A 9 -5.22 10.11 13.58
N VAL A 10 -4.41 10.51 14.56
CA VAL A 10 -3.27 11.41 14.36
C VAL A 10 -2.26 10.83 13.38
N GLN A 11 -1.91 9.55 13.51
CA GLN A 11 -0.95 8.90 12.61
C GLN A 11 -1.52 8.68 11.21
N THR A 12 -2.82 8.38 11.09
CA THR A 12 -3.51 8.30 9.80
C THR A 12 -3.52 9.66 9.10
N ASP A 13 -3.79 10.74 9.84
CA ASP A 13 -3.77 12.09 9.29
C ASP A 13 -2.35 12.52 8.91
N LEU A 14 -1.33 12.20 9.71
CA LEU A 14 0.08 12.42 9.36
C LEU A 14 0.45 11.67 8.06
N PHE A 15 0.05 10.41 7.94
CA PHE A 15 0.32 9.62 6.76
C PHE A 15 -0.29 10.25 5.50
N PHE A 16 -1.58 10.60 5.54
CA PHE A 16 -2.30 11.08 4.37
C PHE A 16 -2.10 12.55 4.03
N ASN A 17 -1.88 13.39 5.03
CA ASN A 17 -1.75 14.83 4.81
C ASN A 17 -0.29 15.22 4.53
N GLU A 18 0.68 14.46 5.06
CA GLU A 18 2.09 14.83 4.99
C GLU A 18 2.96 13.79 4.29
N LEU A 19 2.95 12.52 4.71
CA LEU A 19 3.91 11.53 4.21
C LEU A 19 3.60 11.11 2.77
N LEU A 20 2.42 10.54 2.54
CA LEU A 20 2.04 9.95 1.26
C LEU A 20 2.10 10.97 0.10
N PRO A 21 1.61 12.22 0.23
CA PRO A 21 1.74 13.23 -0.83
C PRO A 21 3.20 13.48 -1.23
N ARG A 22 4.13 13.54 -0.25
CA ARG A 22 5.56 13.74 -0.53
C ARG A 22 6.20 12.52 -1.18
N TYR A 23 5.84 11.32 -0.74
CA TYR A 23 6.27 10.07 -1.37
C TYR A 23 5.81 10.00 -2.84
N ILE A 24 4.53 10.34 -3.10
CA ILE A 24 3.98 10.37 -4.46
C ILE A 24 4.78 11.38 -5.29
N HIS A 25 4.94 12.61 -4.80
CA HIS A 25 5.65 13.66 -5.53
C HIS A 25 7.09 13.26 -5.91
N LEU A 26 7.83 12.68 -4.97
CA LEU A 26 9.24 12.37 -5.18
C LEU A 26 9.47 11.10 -6.02
N PHE A 27 8.67 10.07 -5.76
CA PHE A 27 9.02 8.71 -6.16
C PHE A 27 8.01 8.07 -7.11
N PHE A 28 6.78 8.59 -7.22
CA PHE A 28 5.81 8.04 -8.15
C PHE A 28 6.09 8.51 -9.58
N LYS A 29 6.76 7.64 -10.35
CA LYS A 29 7.08 7.83 -11.77
C LYS A 29 6.79 6.53 -12.53
N GLY A 30 6.41 6.64 -13.80
CA GLY A 30 6.22 5.48 -14.67
C GLY A 30 5.08 4.58 -14.21
N ARG A 31 5.39 3.31 -13.88
CA ARG A 31 4.40 2.30 -13.43
C ARG A 31 4.31 2.19 -11.91
N GLY A 32 5.18 2.87 -11.16
CA GLY A 32 5.15 2.86 -9.70
C GLY A 32 6.02 1.77 -9.05
N TYR A 33 6.88 1.08 -9.81
CA TYR A 33 7.79 0.08 -9.25
C TYR A 33 8.77 0.71 -8.25
N TYR A 34 9.42 1.80 -8.65
CA TYR A 34 10.37 2.52 -7.80
C TYR A 34 9.68 3.09 -6.57
N PHE A 35 8.47 3.62 -6.72
CA PHE A 35 7.67 4.15 -5.62
C PHE A 35 7.44 3.11 -4.51
N VAL A 36 6.91 1.95 -4.86
CA VAL A 36 6.66 0.85 -3.89
C VAL A 36 7.96 0.37 -3.26
N ARG A 37 9.00 0.12 -4.07
CA ARG A 37 10.30 -0.35 -3.56
C ARG A 37 10.99 0.67 -2.68
N LYS A 38 10.83 1.97 -2.96
CA LYS A 38 11.36 3.05 -2.12
C LYS A 38 10.65 3.11 -0.78
N MET A 39 9.32 2.97 -0.76
CA MET A 39 8.57 2.87 0.49
C MET A 39 9.05 1.68 1.33
N LEU A 40 9.17 0.49 0.75
CA LEU A 40 9.66 -0.70 1.47
C LEU A 40 11.09 -0.49 1.99
N TYR A 41 11.99 0.02 1.16
CA TYR A 41 13.36 0.32 1.57
C TYR A 41 13.40 1.28 2.77
N ASP A 42 12.58 2.34 2.76
CA ASP A 42 12.53 3.28 3.87
C ASP A 42 11.88 2.68 5.12
N LEU A 43 10.92 1.77 4.98
CA LEU A 43 10.32 1.02 6.07
C LEU A 43 11.36 0.13 6.77
N ASP A 44 12.11 -0.68 6.00
CA ASP A 44 13.11 -1.62 6.50
C ASP A 44 14.25 -0.92 7.24
N ASN A 45 14.61 0.28 6.77
CA ASN A 45 15.69 1.08 7.35
C ASN A 45 15.20 2.10 8.40
N ASN A 46 13.92 2.08 8.78
CA ASN A 46 13.30 3.06 9.70
C ASN A 46 13.52 4.53 9.28
N ARG A 47 13.45 4.80 7.98
CA ARG A 47 13.66 6.12 7.36
C ARG A 47 12.37 6.79 6.88
N ILE A 48 11.21 6.24 7.23
CA ILE A 48 9.88 6.78 6.83
C ILE A 48 9.76 8.29 7.10
N LEU A 49 10.21 8.73 8.29
CA LEU A 49 10.12 10.13 8.70
C LEU A 49 11.19 11.04 8.08
N ASP A 50 12.22 10.49 7.43
CA ASP A 50 13.23 11.32 6.73
C ASP A 50 12.60 12.13 5.59
N ILE A 51 11.48 11.66 5.03
CA ILE A 51 10.74 12.36 3.98
C ILE A 51 10.24 13.74 4.46
N LEU A 52 9.91 13.88 5.75
CA LEU A 52 9.44 15.14 6.33
C LEU A 52 10.54 16.19 6.45
N LYS A 53 11.81 15.77 6.39
CA LYS A 53 12.96 16.69 6.40
C LYS A 53 13.19 17.33 5.03
N GLN A 54 12.57 16.79 3.98
CA GLN A 54 12.65 17.35 2.64
C GLN A 54 11.79 18.62 2.56
N LYS A 55 12.37 19.72 2.06
CA LYS A 55 11.67 20.99 1.87
C LYS A 55 10.76 20.96 0.63
N ILE A 56 9.73 20.13 0.70
CA ILE A 56 8.77 19.91 -0.38
C ILE A 56 7.42 20.41 0.08
N GLU A 57 6.86 21.30 -0.73
CA GLU A 57 5.51 21.81 -0.54
C GLU A 57 4.50 20.77 -1.03
N VAL A 58 3.54 20.42 -0.17
CA VAL A 58 2.42 19.56 -0.55
C VAL A 58 1.41 20.42 -1.28
N THR A 59 1.33 20.25 -2.60
CA THR A 59 0.34 20.97 -3.41
C THR A 59 -1.07 20.43 -3.16
N PRO A 60 -2.13 21.24 -3.38
CA PRO A 60 -3.51 20.79 -3.23
C PRO A 60 -3.85 19.54 -4.05
N GLU A 61 -3.29 19.42 -5.25
CA GLU A 61 -3.48 18.26 -6.13
C GLU A 61 -2.90 16.96 -5.53
N LEU A 62 -1.71 17.03 -4.94
CA LEU A 62 -1.08 15.88 -4.29
C LEU A 62 -1.84 15.46 -3.04
N LEU A 63 -2.31 16.44 -2.28
CA LEU A 63 -3.15 16.20 -1.11
C LEU A 63 -4.47 15.54 -1.52
N GLU A 64 -5.13 16.02 -2.57
CA GLU A 64 -6.37 15.44 -3.07
C GLU A 64 -6.18 13.98 -3.51
N LYS A 65 -5.11 13.67 -4.25
CA LYS A 65 -4.74 12.30 -4.63
C LYS A 65 -4.60 11.40 -3.40
N SER A 66 -3.87 11.86 -2.39
CA SER A 66 -3.67 11.14 -1.14
C SER A 66 -4.98 10.90 -0.38
N LEU A 67 -5.83 11.93 -0.25
CA LEU A 67 -7.13 11.82 0.41
C LEU A 67 -8.11 10.92 -0.35
N ASN A 68 -8.03 10.88 -1.68
CA ASN A 68 -8.82 9.94 -2.47
C ASN A 68 -8.38 8.49 -2.23
N ILE A 69 -7.08 8.22 -2.03
CA ILE A 69 -6.60 6.91 -1.60
C ILE A 69 -7.20 6.53 -0.23
N LYS A 70 -7.23 7.47 0.74
CA LYS A 70 -7.88 7.27 2.06
C LYS A 70 -9.35 6.88 1.95
N LYS A 71 -10.08 7.47 0.99
CA LYS A 71 -11.50 7.14 0.75
C LYS A 71 -11.68 5.73 0.18
N ILE A 72 -10.78 5.32 -0.73
CA ILE A 72 -10.83 4.00 -1.39
C ILE A 72 -10.44 2.88 -0.42
N CYS A 73 -9.45 3.13 0.43
CA CYS A 73 -8.95 2.19 1.42
C CYS A 73 -8.84 2.89 2.77
N PRO A 74 -9.90 2.90 3.60
CA PRO A 74 -9.85 3.51 4.92
C PRO A 74 -9.10 2.64 5.93
N VAL A 75 -8.52 3.28 6.95
CA VAL A 75 -7.97 2.62 8.14
C VAL A 75 -9.10 2.38 9.15
N ARG A 76 -9.19 1.16 9.68
CA ARG A 76 -10.17 0.72 10.67
C ARG A 76 -9.46 0.21 11.92
N ILE A 77 -10.10 0.38 13.05
CA ILE A 77 -9.61 -0.10 14.34
C ILE A 77 -10.46 -1.30 14.74
N CYS A 78 -9.78 -2.39 15.06
CA CYS A 78 -10.33 -3.62 15.63
C CYS A 78 -9.82 -3.74 17.06
N ARG A 79 -10.70 -4.11 18.00
CA ARG A 79 -10.34 -4.17 19.43
C ARG A 79 -9.58 -5.45 19.78
N GLU A 80 -9.76 -6.47 18.97
CA GLU A 80 -9.22 -7.81 19.17
C GLU A 80 -7.69 -7.84 18.97
N ALA A 81 -7.01 -8.75 19.68
CA ALA A 81 -5.65 -9.13 19.34
C ALA A 81 -5.67 -10.21 18.25
N GLN A 82 -4.69 -10.18 17.36
CA GLN A 82 -4.57 -11.11 16.25
C GLN A 82 -3.19 -11.75 16.24
N PHE A 83 -3.18 -13.04 15.91
CA PHE A 83 -1.96 -13.83 15.79
C PHE A 83 -1.90 -14.47 14.42
N GLY A 84 -0.73 -14.37 13.79
CA GLY A 84 -0.40 -15.01 12.55
C GLY A 84 0.18 -16.41 12.79
N PRO A 85 0.70 -17.04 11.73
CA PRO A 85 1.42 -18.30 11.84
C PRO A 85 2.54 -18.22 12.89
N LYS A 86 2.74 -19.32 13.63
CA LYS A 86 3.77 -19.44 14.68
C LYS A 86 3.62 -18.44 15.83
N GLU A 87 2.37 -18.09 16.19
CA GLU A 87 2.05 -17.19 17.32
C GLU A 87 2.64 -15.77 17.17
N SER A 88 2.95 -15.37 15.94
CA SER A 88 3.41 -14.00 15.66
C SER A 88 2.27 -13.00 15.88
N ILE A 89 2.54 -11.89 16.56
CA ILE A 89 1.53 -10.85 16.78
C ILE A 89 1.32 -10.08 15.47
N VAL A 90 0.06 -9.98 15.03
CA VAL A 90 -0.33 -9.22 13.82
C VAL A 90 -0.85 -7.86 14.25
N LEU A 91 -0.13 -6.80 13.88
CA LEU A 91 -0.47 -5.42 14.27
C LEU A 91 -1.49 -4.78 13.33
N GLY A 92 -1.45 -5.13 12.05
CA GLY A 92 -2.40 -4.66 11.06
C GLY A 92 -2.47 -5.61 9.87
N HIS A 93 -3.48 -5.39 9.03
CA HIS A 93 -3.71 -6.21 7.84
C HIS A 93 -4.46 -5.42 6.77
N PHE A 94 -3.93 -5.43 5.55
CA PHE A 94 -4.60 -4.96 4.36
C PHE A 94 -5.53 -6.04 3.77
N SER A 95 -6.82 -5.70 3.63
CA SER A 95 -7.85 -6.61 3.11
C SER A 95 -8.37 -6.18 1.72
N HIS A 96 -8.55 -7.18 0.85
CA HIS A 96 -9.19 -7.03 -0.46
C HIS A 96 -10.71 -7.17 -0.46
N VAL A 97 -11.27 -7.76 0.59
CA VAL A 97 -12.69 -8.10 0.66
C VAL A 97 -13.23 -7.59 1.98
N GLU A 98 -14.18 -6.67 1.91
CA GLU A 98 -14.89 -6.16 3.08
C GLU A 98 -15.86 -7.22 3.62
N ARG A 99 -15.34 -8.19 4.37
CA ARG A 99 -16.11 -9.11 5.21
C ARG A 99 -15.21 -9.88 6.17
N TYR A 100 -14.94 -9.29 7.32
CA TYR A 100 -14.60 -10.07 8.50
C TYR A 100 -15.89 -10.42 9.22
N SER A 101 -16.34 -11.68 9.14
CA SER A 101 -17.21 -12.20 10.19
C SER A 101 -16.31 -12.59 11.35
N SER A 102 -16.67 -12.14 12.55
CA SER A 102 -16.04 -12.44 13.84
C SER A 102 -16.06 -13.94 14.22
N SER A 103 -16.22 -14.85 13.26
CA SER A 103 -16.49 -16.28 13.48
C SER A 103 -15.28 -17.20 13.25
N GLY A 104 -14.10 -16.66 12.94
CA GLY A 104 -12.86 -17.43 12.77
C GLY A 104 -11.82 -17.26 13.89
N PHE A 105 -12.18 -16.62 15.01
CA PHE A 105 -11.23 -16.05 15.98
C PHE A 105 -11.21 -16.82 17.30
N ALA A 106 -10.75 -18.06 17.28
CA ALA A 106 -10.41 -18.81 18.48
C ALA A 106 -8.88 -18.83 18.68
N PRO A 107 -8.38 -18.98 19.91
CA PRO A 107 -6.98 -19.33 20.13
C PRO A 107 -6.67 -20.63 19.37
N ASN A 108 -5.61 -20.65 18.55
CA ASN A 108 -5.13 -21.79 17.73
C ASN A 108 -5.88 -22.09 16.43
N SER A 109 -6.77 -21.21 15.94
CA SER A 109 -7.25 -21.31 14.56
C SER A 109 -6.27 -20.61 13.61
N PRO A 110 -5.75 -21.28 12.56
CA PRO A 110 -4.93 -20.61 11.54
C PRO A 110 -5.74 -19.48 10.90
N PHE A 111 -5.07 -18.43 10.45
CA PHE A 111 -5.69 -17.39 9.64
C PHE A 111 -6.27 -18.04 8.39
N ILE A 112 -7.59 -18.02 8.25
CA ILE A 112 -8.27 -18.45 7.04
C ILE A 112 -9.03 -17.24 6.51
N GLU A 113 -8.63 -16.75 5.33
CA GLU A 113 -9.47 -15.88 4.50
C GLU A 113 -10.70 -16.66 4.04
N ASN A 114 -11.66 -16.88 4.93
CA ASN A 114 -12.93 -17.48 4.55
C ASN A 114 -13.91 -16.34 4.22
N PRO A 115 -14.23 -16.10 2.94
CA PRO A 115 -15.38 -15.27 2.61
C PRO A 115 -16.61 -15.95 3.19
N ALA A 116 -17.35 -15.27 4.07
CA ALA A 116 -18.60 -15.79 4.61
C ALA A 116 -19.55 -16.13 3.44
N SER A 117 -19.78 -17.42 3.22
CA SER A 117 -20.48 -17.98 2.05
C SER A 117 -21.94 -17.53 1.94
N GLU A 118 -22.53 -17.09 3.05
CA GLU A 118 -23.94 -16.72 3.17
C GLU A 118 -24.26 -15.30 2.69
N TYR A 119 -23.23 -14.50 2.42
CA TYR A 119 -23.41 -13.16 1.89
C TYR A 119 -22.65 -13.05 0.57
N LYS A 120 -23.37 -13.07 -0.55
CA LYS A 120 -22.86 -12.55 -1.83
C LYS A 120 -23.23 -11.08 -1.90
N THR A 121 -22.27 -10.17 -1.71
CA THR A 121 -22.44 -8.78 -2.16
C THR A 121 -21.41 -8.44 -3.21
N VAL A 122 -21.84 -7.57 -4.12
CA VAL A 122 -21.17 -7.20 -5.36
C VAL A 122 -20.06 -6.14 -5.14
N TYR A 123 -19.76 -5.76 -3.89
CA TYR A 123 -18.86 -4.65 -3.57
C TYR A 123 -17.57 -5.14 -2.90
N GLU A 124 -16.46 -5.08 -3.63
CA GLU A 124 -15.10 -5.16 -3.09
C GLU A 124 -14.76 -3.82 -2.40
N SER A 125 -14.77 -3.76 -1.07
CA SER A 125 -14.18 -2.64 -0.33
C SER A 125 -12.81 -3.05 0.20
N LYS A 126 -11.80 -2.26 -0.18
CA LYS A 126 -10.43 -2.38 0.33
C LYS A 126 -10.36 -1.67 1.68
N SER A 127 -9.64 -2.20 2.65
CA SER A 127 -9.43 -1.52 3.93
C SER A 127 -8.15 -2.01 4.62
N ILE A 128 -7.65 -1.20 5.56
CA ILE A 128 -6.56 -1.60 6.46
C ILE A 128 -7.13 -1.70 7.86
N ALA A 129 -7.01 -2.86 8.48
CA ALA A 129 -7.36 -3.06 9.88
C ALA A 129 -6.11 -2.88 10.75
N LEU A 130 -6.24 -2.18 11.88
CA LEU A 130 -5.25 -2.14 12.96
C LEU A 130 -5.84 -2.80 14.21
N PHE A 131 -5.06 -3.64 14.88
CA PHE A 131 -5.52 -4.48 15.99
C PHE A 131 -5.04 -3.91 17.34
N GLU A 132 -5.91 -3.17 18.03
CA GLU A 132 -5.61 -2.53 19.32
C GLU A 132 -5.07 -3.53 20.35
N GLY A 133 -5.71 -4.70 20.47
CA GLY A 133 -5.26 -5.76 21.35
C GLY A 133 -3.83 -6.20 21.06
N SER A 134 -3.46 -6.32 19.79
CA SER A 134 -2.10 -6.68 19.36
C SER A 134 -1.07 -5.63 19.74
N PHE A 135 -1.40 -4.34 19.58
CA PHE A 135 -0.51 -3.25 20.01
C PHE A 135 -0.32 -3.21 21.53
N ASN A 136 -1.39 -3.46 22.30
CA ASN A 136 -1.31 -3.52 23.76
C ASN A 136 -0.38 -4.66 24.24
N MET A 137 -0.34 -5.78 23.51
CA MET A 137 0.54 -6.90 23.81
C MET A 137 2.03 -6.61 23.57
N LEU A 138 2.38 -5.56 22.82
CA LEU A 138 3.79 -5.16 22.64
C LEU A 138 4.41 -4.59 23.93
N GLY A 139 3.60 -4.20 24.93
CA GLY A 139 4.10 -3.66 26.19
C GLY A 139 4.82 -2.32 26.07
N ILE A 140 4.55 -1.55 25.01
CA ILE A 140 5.17 -0.24 24.78
C ILE A 140 4.51 0.80 25.68
N SER A 141 5.28 1.34 26.63
CA SER A 141 4.80 2.36 27.58
C SER A 141 5.05 3.80 27.10
N ASP A 142 6.02 4.02 26.20
CA ASP A 142 6.34 5.34 25.66
C ASP A 142 5.41 5.70 24.50
N GLU A 143 4.70 6.82 24.64
CA GLU A 143 3.72 7.30 23.65
C GLU A 143 4.35 7.59 22.28
N LYS A 144 5.60 8.07 22.23
CA LYS A 144 6.27 8.37 20.96
C LYS A 144 6.61 7.09 20.21
N GLN A 145 7.17 6.10 20.91
CA GLN A 145 7.42 4.78 20.34
C GLN A 145 6.13 4.11 19.89
N PHE A 146 5.07 4.19 20.71
CA PHE A 146 3.77 3.64 20.38
C PHE A 146 3.18 4.29 19.12
N SER A 147 3.19 5.62 19.07
CA SER A 147 2.77 6.41 17.90
C SER A 147 3.56 6.05 16.65
N TYR A 148 4.88 5.86 16.78
CA TYR A 148 5.73 5.45 15.66
C TYR A 148 5.39 4.04 15.17
N GLN A 149 5.09 3.08 16.05
CA GLN A 149 4.67 1.74 15.64
C GLN A 149 3.34 1.77 14.90
N VAL A 150 2.35 2.52 15.39
CA VAL A 150 1.06 2.70 14.70
C VAL A 150 1.27 3.26 13.30
N LEU A 151 2.07 4.32 13.17
CA LEU A 151 2.42 4.89 11.88
C LEU A 151 3.13 3.90 10.96
N LYS A 152 4.09 3.15 11.51
CA LYS A 152 4.86 2.15 10.78
C LYS A 152 3.96 1.05 10.23
N THR A 153 3.00 0.58 11.02
CA THR A 153 2.01 -0.42 10.58
C THR A 153 1.11 0.17 9.49
N ILE A 154 0.55 1.37 9.67
CA ILE A 154 -0.23 2.04 8.61
C ILE A 154 0.58 2.11 7.31
N PHE A 155 1.83 2.57 7.39
CA PHE A 155 2.71 2.71 6.23
C PHE A 155 2.95 1.37 5.54
N HIS A 156 3.22 0.31 6.31
CA HIS A 156 3.43 -1.04 5.79
C HIS A 156 2.21 -1.58 5.05
N GLU A 157 1.02 -1.48 5.65
CA GLU A 157 -0.20 -1.99 5.03
C GLU A 157 -0.58 -1.21 3.74
N TYR A 158 -0.21 0.07 3.64
CA TYR A 158 -0.35 0.80 2.37
C TYR A 158 0.66 0.37 1.29
N ILE A 159 1.85 -0.14 1.65
CA ILE A 159 2.75 -0.77 0.66
C ILE A 159 2.01 -1.93 0.01
N HIS A 160 1.40 -2.82 0.81
CA HIS A 160 0.60 -3.93 0.28
C HIS A 160 -0.54 -3.43 -0.60
N PHE A 161 -1.30 -2.41 -0.17
CA PHE A 161 -2.33 -1.79 -1.01
C PHE A 161 -1.77 -1.37 -2.38
N PHE A 162 -0.61 -0.71 -2.43
CA PHE A 162 0.01 -0.25 -3.68
C PHE A 162 0.58 -1.39 -4.53
N GLU A 163 1.17 -2.42 -3.92
CA GLU A 163 1.61 -3.64 -4.62
C GLU A 163 0.46 -4.23 -5.45
N THR A 164 -0.77 -4.13 -4.95
CA THR A 164 -1.96 -4.67 -5.63
C THR A 164 -2.33 -3.94 -6.91
N TYR A 165 -1.86 -2.72 -7.12
CA TYR A 165 -2.08 -1.97 -8.36
C TYR A 165 -0.89 -2.07 -9.29
N PHE A 166 0.33 -2.03 -8.73
CA PHE A 166 1.54 -1.86 -9.54
C PHE A 166 2.25 -3.18 -9.85
N LEU A 167 2.08 -4.21 -9.01
CA LEU A 167 2.75 -5.51 -9.15
C LEU A 167 1.79 -6.66 -9.50
N ARG A 168 0.50 -6.37 -9.66
CA ARG A 168 -0.57 -7.37 -9.93
C ARG A 168 -0.34 -8.24 -11.16
N SER A 169 0.44 -7.78 -12.14
CA SER A 169 0.79 -8.55 -13.34
C SER A 169 1.99 -9.49 -13.19
N GLU A 170 2.72 -9.42 -12.07
CA GLU A 170 3.97 -10.17 -11.88
C GLU A 170 4.01 -10.98 -10.58
N GLN A 171 3.20 -10.66 -9.55
CA GLN A 171 3.27 -11.30 -8.24
C GLN A 171 1.87 -11.43 -7.60
N MET A 172 1.47 -12.63 -7.18
CA MET A 172 0.33 -12.84 -6.28
C MET A 172 0.76 -12.52 -4.85
N LEU A 173 -0.08 -11.77 -4.12
CA LEU A 173 0.20 -11.25 -2.76
C LEU A 173 0.54 -12.33 -1.73
N THR A 174 0.13 -13.56 -1.97
CA THR A 174 0.28 -14.70 -1.07
C THR A 174 1.64 -15.43 -1.19
N SER A 175 2.45 -15.15 -2.22
CA SER A 175 3.66 -15.95 -2.48
C SER A 175 4.92 -15.51 -1.72
N ARG A 176 4.87 -14.43 -0.94
CA ARG A 176 5.95 -14.01 -0.01
C ARG A 176 5.82 -14.61 1.38
N GLU A 177 4.62 -15.01 1.79
CA GLU A 177 4.34 -15.42 3.17
C GLU A 177 4.41 -16.94 3.36
N GLU A 178 4.34 -17.73 2.28
CA GLU A 178 4.42 -19.19 2.32
C GLU A 178 5.51 -19.77 1.39
N PRO A 179 6.53 -20.46 1.91
CA PRO A 179 7.28 -21.45 1.15
C PRO A 179 6.61 -22.84 1.27
N PRO A 180 6.51 -23.68 0.21
CA PRO A 180 7.39 -23.75 -0.96
C PRO A 180 6.67 -23.98 -2.32
N GLN A 181 5.49 -23.41 -2.58
CA GLN A 181 4.81 -23.60 -3.87
C GLN A 181 4.47 -22.29 -4.59
N GLY A 182 5.41 -21.85 -5.42
CA GLY A 182 5.09 -21.12 -6.65
C GLY A 182 5.39 -19.62 -6.62
N LEU A 183 6.49 -19.26 -7.29
CA LEU A 183 6.96 -17.89 -7.58
C LEU A 183 7.49 -17.13 -6.36
N ALA A 184 8.79 -17.31 -6.09
CA ALA A 184 9.54 -16.36 -5.28
C ALA A 184 9.33 -14.96 -5.90
N ALA A 185 8.68 -14.07 -5.13
CA ALA A 185 8.51 -12.69 -5.53
C ALA A 185 9.91 -12.10 -5.78
N ARG A 186 10.25 -11.84 -7.05
CA ARG A 186 11.52 -11.23 -7.41
C ARG A 186 11.67 -9.92 -6.63
N GLU A 187 12.68 -9.86 -5.77
CA GLU A 187 13.04 -8.65 -5.06
C GLU A 187 13.88 -7.77 -5.98
N TYR A 188 13.27 -6.69 -6.47
CA TYR A 188 13.99 -5.69 -7.24
C TYR A 188 14.78 -4.78 -6.29
N SER A 189 16.05 -4.54 -6.62
CA SER A 189 16.80 -3.41 -6.09
C SER A 189 16.16 -2.09 -6.52
N LEU A 190 16.52 -0.98 -5.85
CA LEU A 190 16.02 0.35 -6.22
C LEU A 190 16.41 0.74 -7.66
N ASP A 191 17.62 0.39 -8.10
CA ASP A 191 18.09 0.69 -9.46
C ASP A 191 17.36 -0.12 -10.53
N GLU A 192 17.07 -1.39 -10.26
CA GLU A 192 16.26 -2.22 -11.14
C GLU A 192 14.82 -1.68 -11.25
N ALA A 193 14.20 -1.33 -10.13
CA ALA A 193 12.85 -0.76 -10.12
C ALA A 193 12.79 0.57 -10.88
N ALA A 194 13.79 1.45 -10.70
CA ALA A 194 13.91 2.69 -11.46
C ALA A 194 14.09 2.42 -12.97
N THR A 195 14.84 1.38 -13.33
CA THR A 195 15.04 0.98 -14.72
C THR A 195 13.74 0.47 -15.34
N MET A 196 12.93 -0.30 -14.60
CA MET A 196 11.61 -0.76 -15.05
C MET A 196 10.66 0.40 -15.33
N ASP A 197 10.59 1.38 -14.41
CA ASP A 197 9.76 2.58 -14.62
C ASP A 197 10.23 3.39 -15.83
N LYS A 198 11.55 3.57 -16.01
CA LYS A 198 12.10 4.28 -17.19
C LYS A 198 11.77 3.58 -18.50
N ARG A 199 11.92 2.25 -18.58
CA ARG A 199 11.57 1.47 -19.78
C ARG A 199 10.12 1.64 -20.15
N TYR A 200 9.23 1.63 -19.16
CA TYR A 200 7.81 1.86 -19.39
C TYR A 200 7.53 3.25 -19.98
N ILE A 201 8.09 4.30 -19.37
CA ILE A 201 7.95 5.68 -19.85
C ILE A 201 8.42 5.80 -21.30
N ILE A 202 9.58 5.24 -21.63
CA ILE A 202 10.13 5.25 -23.00
C ILE A 202 9.18 4.52 -23.97
N SER A 203 8.67 3.34 -23.59
CA SER A 203 7.73 2.60 -24.43
C SER A 203 6.40 3.34 -24.64
N GLY A 204 5.94 4.09 -23.64
CA GLY A 204 4.75 4.94 -23.73
C GLY A 204 4.92 6.05 -24.75
N TYR A 205 6.00 6.81 -24.65
CA TYR A 205 6.33 7.86 -25.62
C TYR A 205 6.49 7.32 -27.04
N LEU A 206 7.14 6.16 -27.20
CA LEU A 206 7.30 5.53 -28.52
C LEU A 206 5.94 5.17 -29.15
N ARG A 207 4.99 4.65 -28.36
CA ARG A 207 3.63 4.35 -28.83
C ARG A 207 2.87 5.61 -29.24
N GLU A 208 2.97 6.68 -28.45
CA GLU A 208 2.35 7.96 -28.80
C GLU A 208 2.92 8.52 -30.11
N ILE A 209 4.24 8.49 -30.28
CA ILE A 209 4.89 8.94 -31.53
C ILE A 209 4.39 8.13 -32.73
N ILE A 210 4.31 6.79 -32.61
CA ILE A 210 3.79 5.92 -33.68
C ILE A 210 2.32 6.27 -33.97
N PHE A 211 1.49 6.44 -32.94
CA PHE A 211 0.09 6.81 -33.11
C PHE A 211 -0.06 8.13 -33.87
N TRP A 212 0.67 9.17 -33.47
CA TRP A 212 0.65 10.47 -34.14
C TRP A 212 1.15 10.37 -35.57
N ALA A 213 2.24 9.63 -35.82
CA ALA A 213 2.76 9.42 -37.17
C ALA A 213 1.75 8.72 -38.08
N VAL A 214 1.05 7.69 -37.58
CA VAL A 214 -0.01 6.99 -38.32
C VAL A 214 -1.20 7.91 -38.57
N LEU A 215 -1.62 8.68 -37.57
CA LEU A 215 -2.73 9.63 -37.70
C LEU A 215 -2.41 10.71 -38.75
N PHE A 216 -1.20 11.28 -38.73
CA PHE A 216 -0.76 12.26 -39.74
C PHE A 216 -0.70 11.64 -41.14
N ALA A 217 -0.21 10.40 -41.28
CA ALA A 217 -0.19 9.70 -42.56
C ALA A 217 -1.61 9.47 -43.11
N MET A 218 -2.55 9.07 -42.25
CA MET A 218 -3.96 8.92 -42.64
C MET A 218 -4.60 10.24 -43.05
N LEU A 219 -4.38 11.31 -42.29
CA LEU A 219 -4.90 12.64 -42.61
C LEU A 219 -4.30 13.14 -43.94
N TYR A 220 -3.01 12.92 -44.17
CA TYR A 220 -2.36 13.27 -45.43
C TYR A 220 -3.03 12.58 -46.62
N ILE A 221 -3.31 11.27 -46.52
CA ILE A 221 -4.02 10.53 -47.57
C ILE A 221 -5.43 11.09 -47.79
N ILE A 222 -6.18 11.39 -46.72
CA ILE A 222 -7.57 11.88 -46.83
C ILE A 222 -7.66 13.28 -47.45
N PHE A 223 -6.70 14.17 -47.14
CA PHE A 223 -6.75 15.56 -47.58
C PHE A 223 -5.97 15.85 -48.87
N TYR A 224 -5.05 14.98 -49.27
CA TYR A 224 -4.16 15.20 -50.42
C TYR A 224 -4.10 14.03 -51.42
N SER A 225 -4.94 12.99 -51.27
CA SER A 225 -5.32 12.07 -52.37
C SER A 225 -6.70 12.43 -52.91
#